data_AF-A0A4S0UMX2-F1
#
_entry.id   AF-A0A4S0UMX2-F1
#
_cell.length_a   1.000
_cell.length_b   1.000
_cell.length_c   1.000
_cell.angle_alpha   90.00
_cell.angle_beta   90.00
_cell.angle_gamma   90.00
#
_symmetry.space_group_name_H-M   'P 1'
#
loop_
_entity.id
_entity.type
_entity.pdbx_description
1 polymer ?
#
loop_
_entity_poly.entity_id
_entity_poly.type
_entity_poly.pdbx_seq_one_letter_code
_entity_poly.pdbx_strand_id
1 'polypeptide(L)'
;FSLAEANAAIRQALDRINDHVMRRLGVSRRQLFESVERAALASLPSKDYEFAEWRLARVSTDYHVEFKTFFYSVPHSLIRQQVDLRATARTIEIFHRGKRIA
;
A
#
# COMPACT_ATOMS: atom_id res chain seq x y z
N PHE A 1 10.41 21.32 -14.59
CA PHE A 1 9.23 20.50 -14.25
C PHE A 1 9.39 19.97 -12.83
N SER A 2 8.42 20.20 -11.96
CA SER A 2 8.34 19.63 -10.62
C SER A 2 7.37 18.44 -10.58
N LEU A 3 7.47 17.61 -9.53
CA LEU A 3 6.51 16.53 -9.28
C LEU A 3 5.08 17.08 -9.12
N ALA A 4 4.93 18.26 -8.51
CA ALA A 4 3.63 18.90 -8.33
C ALA A 4 3.00 19.29 -9.68
N GLU A 5 3.79 19.88 -10.58
CA GLU A 5 3.34 20.24 -11.94
C GLU A 5 2.94 19.01 -12.74
N ALA A 6 3.74 17.93 -12.67
CA ALA A 6 3.41 16.67 -13.35
C ALA A 6 2.09 16.07 -12.83
N ASN A 7 1.89 16.04 -11.51
CA ASN A 7 0.65 15.56 -10.90
C ASN A 7 -0.57 16.41 -11.30
N ALA A 8 -0.42 17.73 -11.39
CA ALA A 8 -1.49 18.62 -11.84
C ALA A 8 -1.89 18.34 -13.30
N ALA A 9 -0.91 18.14 -14.18
CA ALA A 9 -1.16 17.80 -15.58
C ALA A 9 -1.84 16.42 -15.74
N ILE A 10 -1.46 15.43 -14.93
CA ILE A 10 -2.11 14.11 -14.90
C ILE A 10 -3.57 14.23 -14.51
N ARG A 11 -3.90 15.03 -13.47
CA ARG A 11 -5.30 15.25 -13.05
C ARG A 11 -6.15 15.83 -14.19
N GLN A 12 -5.64 16.85 -14.89
CA GLN A 12 -6.34 17.41 -16.05
C GLN A 12 -6.51 16.42 -17.20
N ALA A 13 -5.54 15.51 -17.41
CA ALA A 13 -5.67 14.45 -18.40
C ALA A 13 -6.72 13.41 -17.99
N LEU A 14 -6.80 13.07 -16.69
CA LEU A 14 -7.79 12.16 -16.14
C LEU A 14 -9.22 12.68 -16.31
N ASP A 15 -9.47 13.95 -16.04
CA ASP A 15 -10.81 14.53 -16.26
C ASP A 15 -11.20 14.42 -17.74
N ARG A 16 -10.30 14.83 -18.65
CA ARG A 16 -10.55 14.73 -20.10
C ARG A 16 -10.87 13.32 -20.57
N ILE A 17 -10.09 12.31 -20.15
CA ILE A 17 -10.31 10.93 -20.61
C ILE A 17 -11.57 10.29 -20.00
N ASN A 18 -11.92 10.68 -18.77
CA ASN A 18 -13.08 10.13 -18.08
C ASN A 18 -14.39 10.75 -18.56
N ASP A 19 -14.36 12.02 -18.97
CA ASP A 19 -15.53 12.75 -19.49
C ASP A 19 -15.71 12.60 -21.01
N HIS A 20 -14.70 12.14 -21.73
CA HIS A 20 -14.79 11.88 -23.17
C HIS A 20 -15.75 10.71 -23.48
N VAL A 21 -16.71 10.96 -24.38
CA VAL A 21 -17.67 9.96 -24.88
C VAL A 21 -16.96 8.90 -25.73
N MET A 22 -17.06 7.65 -25.31
CA MET A 22 -16.43 6.54 -26.03
C MET A 22 -17.24 6.21 -27.28
N ARG A 23 -16.64 6.31 -28.47
CA ARG A 23 -17.32 6.14 -29.77
C ARG A 23 -18.15 4.86 -29.88
N ARG A 24 -17.67 3.74 -29.34
CA ARG A 24 -18.36 2.45 -29.40
C ARG A 24 -19.57 2.35 -28.45
N LEU A 25 -19.53 3.04 -27.32
CA LEU A 25 -20.52 2.89 -26.24
C LEU A 25 -21.50 4.06 -26.18
N GLY A 26 -21.19 5.21 -26.79
CA GLY A 26 -22.05 6.40 -26.78
C GLY A 26 -22.11 7.11 -25.43
N VAL A 27 -21.39 6.64 -24.42
CA VAL A 27 -21.30 7.22 -23.07
C VAL A 27 -19.85 7.45 -22.67
N SER A 28 -19.62 8.35 -21.71
CA SER A 28 -18.30 8.55 -21.11
C SER A 28 -17.98 7.47 -20.07
N ARG A 29 -16.70 7.35 -19.69
CA ARG A 29 -16.30 6.42 -18.63
C ARG A 29 -16.92 6.81 -17.29
N ARG A 30 -17.00 8.11 -17.01
CA ARG A 30 -17.65 8.63 -15.80
C ARG A 30 -19.13 8.26 -15.75
N GLN A 31 -19.85 8.39 -16.87
CA GLN A 31 -21.26 7.98 -16.93
C GLN A 31 -21.44 6.48 -16.68
N LEU A 32 -20.57 5.65 -17.26
CA LEU A 32 -20.61 4.20 -17.03
C LEU A 32 -20.33 3.85 -15.57
N PHE A 33 -19.33 4.49 -14.96
CA PHE A 33 -19.00 4.33 -13.54
C PHE A 33 -20.20 4.66 -12.64
N GLU A 34 -20.83 5.82 -12.83
CA GLU A 34 -21.95 6.26 -11.99
C GLU A 34 -23.21 5.40 -12.17
N SER A 35 -23.49 4.96 -13.40
CA SER A 35 -24.74 4.24 -13.71
C SER A 35 -24.68 2.74 -13.44
N VAL A 36 -23.49 2.13 -13.47
CA VAL A 36 -23.33 0.67 -13.37
C VAL A 36 -22.36 0.28 -12.26
N GLU A 37 -21.12 0.74 -12.34
CA GLU A 37 -20.02 0.22 -11.52
C GLU A 37 -20.17 0.63 -10.04
N ARG A 38 -20.59 1.87 -9.79
CA ARG A 38 -20.68 2.44 -8.44
C ARG A 38 -21.58 1.64 -7.50
N ALA A 39 -22.66 1.05 -8.02
CA ALA A 39 -23.57 0.21 -7.23
C ALA A 39 -22.97 -1.17 -6.88
N ALA A 40 -22.00 -1.65 -7.67
CA ALA A 40 -21.32 -2.92 -7.44
C ALA A 40 -20.05 -2.79 -6.57
N LEU A 41 -19.54 -1.57 -6.38
CA LEU A 41 -18.33 -1.31 -5.61
C LEU A 41 -18.62 -1.25 -4.11
N ALA A 42 -17.68 -1.77 -3.32
CA ALA A 42 -17.67 -1.53 -1.88
C ALA A 42 -17.41 -0.04 -1.57
N SER A 43 -17.83 0.40 -0.38
CA SER A 43 -17.49 1.73 0.12
C SER A 43 -15.97 1.92 0.15
N LEU A 44 -15.53 3.15 -0.13
CA LEU A 44 -14.12 3.51 -0.02
C LEU A 44 -13.61 3.20 1.40
N PRO A 45 -12.51 2.43 1.55
CA PRO A 45 -11.93 2.17 2.86
C PRO A 45 -11.57 3.47 3.58
N SER A 46 -11.78 3.52 4.90
CA SER A 46 -11.49 4.72 5.71
C SER A 46 -9.99 5.00 5.86
N LYS A 47 -9.14 4.05 5.51
CA LYS A 47 -7.69 4.17 5.55
C LYS A 47 -7.16 4.04 4.13
N ASP A 48 -6.27 4.95 3.76
CA ASP A 48 -5.57 4.89 2.48
C ASP A 48 -4.80 3.58 2.36
N TYR A 49 -4.64 3.13 1.12
CA TYR A 49 -3.75 2.03 0.82
C TYR A 49 -2.32 2.38 1.24
N GLU A 50 -1.72 1.54 2.07
CA GLU A 50 -0.34 1.70 2.53
C GLU A 50 0.51 0.59 1.94
N PHE A 51 1.45 0.96 1.06
CA PHE A 51 2.44 0.05 0.54
C PHE A 51 3.31 -0.50 1.67
N ALA A 52 3.53 -1.81 1.66
CA ALA A 52 4.37 -2.48 2.63
C ALA A 52 5.37 -3.40 1.93
N GLU A 53 6.64 -3.27 2.30
CA GLU A 53 7.70 -4.20 1.93
C GLU A 53 7.72 -5.35 2.94
N TRP A 54 7.59 -6.59 2.45
CA TRP A 54 7.65 -7.78 3.29
C TRP A 54 9.00 -8.46 3.15
N ARG A 55 9.59 -8.88 4.28
CA ARG A 55 10.83 -9.65 4.31
C ARG A 55 10.77 -10.75 5.35
N LEU A 56 11.27 -11.92 5.01
CA LEU A 56 11.56 -12.96 5.99
C LEU A 56 12.95 -12.69 6.60
N ALA A 57 13.02 -12.58 7.91
CA ALA A 57 14.25 -12.30 8.63
C ALA A 57 14.46 -13.31 9.77
N ARG A 58 15.72 -13.51 10.15
CA ARG A 58 16.08 -14.32 11.31
C ARG A 58 16.51 -13.40 12.44
N VAL A 59 15.95 -13.61 13.64
CA VAL A 59 16.30 -12.82 14.81
C VAL A 59 17.74 -13.10 15.21
N SER A 60 18.53 -12.04 15.33
CA SER A 60 19.94 -12.07 15.74
C SER A 60 20.10 -12.51 17.21
N THR A 61 21.32 -12.86 17.61
CA THR A 61 21.62 -13.32 18.97
C THR A 61 21.44 -12.24 20.04
N ASP A 62 21.44 -10.99 19.62
CA ASP A 62 21.18 -9.79 20.42
C ASP A 62 19.70 -9.40 20.42
N TYR A 63 18.77 -10.32 20.13
CA TYR A 63 17.31 -10.11 20.10
C TYR A 63 16.80 -9.03 19.13
N HIS A 64 17.57 -8.67 18.10
CA HIS A 64 17.15 -7.70 17.08
C HIS A 64 16.89 -8.32 15.71
N VAL A 65 16.08 -7.62 14.91
CA VAL A 65 15.91 -7.83 13.47
C VAL A 65 16.37 -6.58 12.74
N GLU A 66 17.19 -6.75 11.70
CA GLU A 66 17.69 -5.64 10.90
C GLU A 66 16.77 -5.34 9.71
N PHE A 67 16.47 -4.06 9.48
CA PHE A 67 15.88 -3.56 8.25
C PHE A 67 16.56 -2.26 7.81
N LYS A 68 17.15 -2.27 6.61
CA LYS A 68 17.86 -1.12 6.01
C LYS A 68 18.82 -0.44 7.02
N THR A 69 19.68 -1.23 7.67
CA THR A 69 20.69 -0.78 8.65
C THR A 69 20.13 -0.38 10.03
N PHE A 70 18.81 -0.42 10.24
CA PHE A 70 18.20 -0.18 11.55
C PHE A 70 17.83 -1.49 12.24
N PHE A 71 17.99 -1.55 13.55
CA PHE A 71 17.75 -2.74 14.36
C PHE A 71 16.52 -2.55 15.23
N TYR A 72 15.62 -3.53 15.19
CA TYR A 72 14.35 -3.51 15.91
C TYR A 72 14.30 -4.69 16.89
N SER A 73 14.07 -4.38 18.15
CA SER A 73 14.03 -5.36 19.23
C SER A 73 12.80 -6.26 19.11
N VAL A 74 12.98 -7.54 19.45
CA VAL A 74 11.88 -8.50 19.62
C VAL A 74 12.02 -9.22 20.96
N PRO A 75 11.00 -9.95 21.45
CA PRO A 75 11.14 -10.78 22.64
C PRO A 75 12.33 -11.74 22.54
N HIS A 76 13.20 -11.74 23.56
CA HIS A 76 14.44 -12.55 23.58
C HIS A 76 14.20 -14.04 23.33
N SER A 77 13.03 -14.57 23.67
CA SER A 77 12.61 -15.96 23.39
C SER A 77 12.63 -16.32 21.91
N LEU A 78 12.68 -15.32 21.02
CA LEU A 78 12.66 -15.49 19.58
C LEU A 78 14.06 -15.46 18.94
N ILE A 79 15.14 -15.39 19.73
CA ILE A 79 16.51 -15.49 19.21
C ILE A 79 16.63 -16.69 18.27
N ARG A 80 17.21 -16.48 17.08
CA ARG A 80 17.37 -17.45 15.99
C ARG A 80 16.07 -17.95 15.33
N GLN A 81 14.89 -17.51 15.77
CA GLN A 81 13.63 -17.80 15.09
C GLN A 81 13.49 -16.97 13.80
N GLN A 82 12.66 -17.45 12.88
CA GLN A 82 12.26 -16.70 11.69
C GLN A 82 11.03 -15.87 11.97
N VAL A 83 11.00 -14.66 11.44
CA VAL A 83 9.91 -13.69 11.58
C VAL A 83 9.66 -12.99 10.25
N ASP A 84 8.42 -12.57 10.03
CA ASP A 84 8.04 -11.73 8.90
C ASP A 84 8.10 -10.27 9.32
N LEU A 85 8.88 -9.47 8.61
CA LEU A 85 8.96 -8.04 8.79
C LEU A 85 8.10 -7.36 7.72
N ARG A 86 7.18 -6.50 8.14
CA ARG A 86 6.36 -5.64 7.29
C ARG A 86 6.77 -4.19 7.51
N ALA A 87 7.43 -3.60 6.51
CA ALA A 87 7.89 -2.23 6.55
C ALA A 87 6.99 -1.34 5.72
N THR A 88 6.36 -0.34 6.33
CA THR A 88 5.62 0.71 5.64
C THR A 88 6.41 2.01 5.64
N ALA A 89 5.86 3.05 5.00
CA ALA A 89 6.47 4.39 5.04
C ALA A 89 6.56 4.96 6.47
N ARG A 90 5.73 4.48 7.40
CA ARG A 90 5.59 5.05 8.74
C ARG A 90 5.94 4.09 9.88
N THR A 91 5.89 2.78 9.64
CA THR A 91 5.98 1.78 10.71
C THR A 91 6.74 0.54 10.26
N ILE A 92 7.52 -0.05 11.17
CA ILE A 92 8.02 -1.42 11.05
C ILE A 92 7.19 -2.30 11.97
N GLU A 93 6.59 -3.34 11.42
CA GLU A 93 5.86 -4.36 12.17
C GLU A 93 6.60 -5.70 12.01
N ILE A 94 6.69 -6.47 13.10
CA ILE A 94 7.33 -7.80 13.09
C ILE A 94 6.30 -8.83 13.51
N PHE A 95 6.21 -9.92 12.76
CA PHE A 95 5.28 -11.01 12.97
C PHE A 95 6.03 -12.32 13.19
N HIS A 96 5.60 -13.10 14.18
CA HIS A 96 6.03 -14.47 14.37
C HIS A 96 4.81 -15.38 14.19
N ARG A 97 4.84 -16.24 13.16
CA ARG A 97 3.74 -17.17 12.80
C ARG A 97 2.39 -16.45 12.65
N GLY A 98 2.39 -15.32 11.94
CA GLY A 98 1.19 -14.51 11.68
C GLY A 98 0.72 -13.63 12.84
N LYS A 99 1.35 -13.70 14.03
CA LYS A 99 1.03 -12.82 15.16
C LYS A 99 2.03 -11.67 15.25
N ARG A 100 1.54 -10.43 15.29
CA ARG A 100 2.38 -9.24 15.50
C ARG A 100 2.99 -9.26 16.90
N ILE A 101 4.29 -9.03 16.99
CA ILE A 101 5.09 -9.05 18.23
C ILE A 101 5.81 -7.73 18.51
N ALA A 102 6.01 -6.90 17.48
CA ALA A 102 6.52 -5.53 17.54
C ALA A 102 5.83 -4.70 16.45
#